data_AF-A0A2V9FT40-F1
#
_entry.id   AF-A0A2V9FT40-F1
#
_cell.length_a   1.000
_cell.length_b   1.000
_cell.length_c   1.000
_cell.angle_alpha   90.00
_cell.angle_beta   90.00
_cell.angle_gamma   90.00
#
_symmetry.space_group_name_H-M   'P 1'
#
loop_
_entity.id
_entity.type
_entity.pdbx_description
1 polymer ?
#
loop_
_entity_poly.entity_id
_entity_poly.type
_entity_poly.pdbx_seq_one_letter_code
_entity_poly.pdbx_strand_id
1 'polypeptide(L)'
;MSRPFEFVHQPRSMATSHRSLCYSRLAAFGGSPIPPALEVVMKKTLKIILVVVGVLTVLVLVLPFLIPVNQFRPTIEEKASAALGRKVQLGDISLSLLSGSLSAENLSIGDDPKFSPSPFLTAKSLNVGVEIMPLIFSKTLNVTGVTIAGPQVILLRNTAGQWNYSSLGGSAAKSQAQQAPAARSAGSSNATEFSVKKLTLTDGSIIIGSTNSQNRSTYDHVNVAASDVSLTSKFPVTVTADLPAGGKFKLDGIVGPVDQADTTLTPLDARLNVTSLDLASTGFLDSSAGLGGILDLDSNLSSQGGEAQTKGKVKFSKSLLVAGGSPAGVPVTVNFDTKYNLHRNSGVLNPSTLNIGGAAAHLNGTYESAGEATVVNIKLDAKDMPAKDLEAFLPALGIHLPKGASLQAGTLNSSLNLTGPTNKLVITGNVGLFNGVLAGFDLGSKMSSVASLAGIKTGKDLNIEKVTSNLRVAPTGIRADNFLAVLPTLGNFTGAGTVDSKNVLDFKMLATLTKEASSSASSSAGSGGGLGGLLSAVTGGGGSACSEGLKIPFQIQGTTAEPKFIPDVGGLAKDLFKSQLGCLGGRSSSSSDKAQGQNPADAINALSGLFKKKKPQDK
;
A
#
# COMPACT_ATOMS: atom_id res chain seq x y z
N MET A 1 44.84 -11.59 -28.47
CA MET A 1 45.83 -12.67 -28.28
C MET A 1 45.48 -13.41 -27.00
N SER A 2 45.61 -14.72 -26.83
CA SER A 2 45.61 -15.85 -27.79
C SER A 2 45.32 -17.13 -26.99
N ARG A 3 44.69 -18.13 -27.63
CA ARG A 3 44.49 -19.52 -27.16
C ARG A 3 45.85 -20.27 -27.04
N PRO A 4 45.88 -21.60 -26.75
CA PRO A 4 45.25 -22.39 -25.67
C PRO A 4 46.32 -23.27 -24.97
N PHE A 5 45.92 -24.35 -24.28
CA PHE A 5 46.81 -25.51 -24.02
C PHE A 5 46.17 -26.80 -24.57
N GLU A 6 46.96 -27.56 -25.34
CA GLU A 6 46.63 -28.85 -25.94
C GLU A 6 47.94 -29.65 -26.04
N PHE A 7 48.00 -30.89 -25.51
CA PHE A 7 49.02 -31.91 -25.83
C PHE A 7 48.38 -33.31 -25.57
N VAL A 8 48.34 -34.34 -26.44
CA VAL A 8 49.33 -34.97 -27.37
C VAL A 8 50.25 -35.95 -26.59
N HIS A 9 50.46 -37.23 -26.97
CA HIS A 9 50.46 -37.83 -28.32
C HIS A 9 49.97 -39.33 -28.43
N GLN A 10 50.39 -39.98 -29.53
CA GLN A 10 50.29 -41.37 -30.05
C GLN A 10 51.50 -42.25 -29.56
N PRO A 11 51.86 -43.49 -30.04
CA PRO A 11 51.71 -44.06 -31.40
C PRO A 11 51.51 -45.62 -31.58
N ARG A 12 51.59 -46.02 -32.87
CA ARG A 12 51.40 -47.34 -33.54
C ARG A 12 52.35 -48.50 -33.13
N SER A 13 51.96 -49.74 -33.48
CA SER A 13 52.80 -50.63 -34.32
C SER A 13 51.99 -51.74 -35.05
N MET A 14 52.51 -52.23 -36.19
CA MET A 14 52.06 -53.43 -36.93
C MET A 14 53.00 -54.62 -36.65
N ALA A 15 52.52 -55.86 -36.81
CA ALA A 15 53.37 -57.01 -37.12
C ALA A 15 52.60 -58.15 -37.84
N THR A 16 53.21 -58.68 -38.90
CA THR A 16 52.82 -59.88 -39.67
C THR A 16 53.64 -61.10 -39.22
N SER A 17 53.16 -62.34 -39.46
CA SER A 17 53.91 -63.43 -40.15
C SER A 17 53.30 -64.85 -40.01
N HIS A 18 53.40 -65.61 -41.10
CA HIS A 18 53.36 -67.08 -41.34
C HIS A 18 53.46 -68.06 -40.12
N ARG A 19 52.84 -69.26 -40.15
CA ARG A 19 53.22 -70.40 -41.04
C ARG A 19 52.18 -71.54 -41.09
N SER A 20 52.22 -72.33 -42.17
CA SER A 20 51.54 -73.62 -42.38
C SER A 20 52.31 -74.82 -41.80
N LEU A 21 51.62 -75.94 -41.53
CA LEU A 21 52.04 -77.37 -41.59
C LEU A 21 50.80 -78.21 -41.17
N CYS A 22 50.13 -78.95 -42.06
CA CYS A 22 50.40 -80.30 -42.58
C CYS A 22 49.69 -81.47 -41.84
N TYR A 23 48.83 -82.16 -42.58
CA TYR A 23 48.54 -83.62 -42.55
C TYR A 23 48.29 -84.35 -41.20
N SER A 24 47.09 -84.96 -41.05
CA SER A 24 46.95 -86.43 -41.16
C SER A 24 45.50 -86.95 -41.16
N ARG A 25 45.36 -88.18 -41.68
CA ARG A 25 44.16 -88.86 -42.19
C ARG A 25 43.19 -89.48 -41.15
N LEU A 26 41.93 -89.58 -41.60
CA LEU A 26 40.96 -90.71 -41.51
C LEU A 26 40.39 -91.22 -40.16
N ALA A 27 39.04 -91.20 -40.12
CA ALA A 27 38.11 -92.28 -39.67
C ALA A 27 38.10 -92.73 -38.19
N ALA A 28 36.97 -93.14 -37.59
CA ALA A 28 35.53 -93.01 -37.89
C ALA A 28 34.69 -93.44 -36.66
N PHE A 29 33.36 -93.28 -36.74
CA PHE A 29 32.30 -93.81 -35.84
C PHE A 29 32.13 -93.19 -34.44
N GLY A 30 30.87 -93.17 -33.97
CA GLY A 30 30.45 -92.84 -32.60
C GLY A 30 29.52 -91.62 -32.53
N GLY A 31 28.21 -91.82 -32.62
CA GLY A 31 27.23 -90.72 -32.66
C GLY A 31 26.53 -90.42 -31.32
N SER A 32 26.06 -89.18 -31.18
CA SER A 32 24.87 -88.80 -30.39
C SER A 32 24.42 -87.39 -30.82
N PRO A 33 23.12 -87.15 -31.11
CA PRO A 33 22.67 -85.87 -31.65
C PRO A 33 22.40 -84.83 -30.54
N ILE A 34 22.83 -83.60 -30.77
CA ILE A 34 22.35 -82.40 -30.07
C ILE A 34 21.02 -81.98 -30.73
N PRO A 35 19.97 -81.60 -29.99
CA PRO A 35 18.68 -81.26 -30.58
C PRO A 35 18.76 -80.01 -31.47
N PRO A 36 18.00 -79.97 -32.58
CA PRO A 36 17.97 -78.81 -33.47
C PRO A 36 17.29 -77.60 -32.81
N ALA A 37 17.67 -76.41 -33.27
CA ALA A 37 17.02 -75.17 -32.87
C ALA A 37 15.51 -75.20 -33.15
N LEU A 38 14.72 -74.64 -32.24
CA LEU A 38 13.29 -74.42 -32.42
C LEU A 38 13.05 -73.43 -33.57
N GLU A 39 12.82 -73.93 -34.78
CA GLU A 39 12.09 -73.18 -35.79
C GLU A 39 10.69 -72.89 -35.25
N VAL A 40 10.46 -71.63 -34.87
CA VAL A 40 9.11 -71.15 -34.54
C VAL A 40 8.33 -71.08 -35.84
N VAL A 41 7.60 -72.16 -36.17
CA VAL A 41 6.66 -72.21 -37.29
C VAL A 41 5.51 -71.24 -37.01
N MET A 42 5.73 -69.95 -37.33
CA MET A 42 4.72 -68.92 -37.23
C MET A 42 3.56 -69.25 -38.17
N LYS A 43 2.39 -69.56 -37.59
CA LYS A 43 1.11 -69.63 -38.32
C LYS A 43 0.97 -68.37 -39.18
N LYS A 44 0.57 -68.51 -40.46
CA LYS A 44 0.49 -67.40 -41.43
C LYS A 44 -0.23 -66.17 -40.86
N THR A 45 -1.25 -66.39 -40.04
CA THR A 45 -2.00 -65.36 -39.30
C THR A 45 -1.13 -64.49 -38.39
N LEU A 46 -0.18 -65.05 -37.64
CA LEU A 46 0.69 -64.29 -36.75
C LEU A 46 1.70 -63.44 -37.55
N LYS A 47 2.15 -63.94 -38.71
CA LYS A 47 3.03 -63.19 -39.62
C LYS A 47 2.27 -62.02 -40.27
N ILE A 48 1.00 -62.22 -40.63
CA ILE A 48 0.11 -61.15 -41.12
C ILE A 48 -0.14 -60.10 -40.03
N ILE A 49 -0.46 -60.52 -38.80
CA ILE A 49 -0.65 -59.60 -37.66
C ILE A 49 0.61 -58.77 -37.41
N LEU A 50 1.80 -59.38 -37.40
CA LEU A 50 3.06 -58.67 -37.17
C LEU A 50 3.40 -57.71 -38.31
N VAL A 51 3.10 -58.06 -39.58
CA VAL A 51 3.25 -57.14 -40.72
C VAL A 51 2.23 -56.00 -40.66
N VAL A 52 0.97 -56.25 -40.32
CA VAL A 52 -0.07 -55.22 -40.17
C VAL A 52 0.26 -54.27 -39.03
N VAL A 53 0.71 -54.78 -37.88
CA VAL A 53 1.19 -53.96 -36.76
C VAL A 53 2.43 -53.17 -37.17
N GLY A 54 3.41 -53.79 -37.84
CA GLY A 54 4.61 -53.08 -38.34
C GLY A 54 4.29 -51.96 -39.33
N VAL A 55 3.38 -52.21 -40.29
CA VAL A 55 2.90 -51.20 -41.24
C VAL A 55 2.12 -50.10 -40.52
N LEU A 56 1.26 -50.42 -39.55
CA LEU A 56 0.57 -49.42 -38.72
C LEU A 56 1.57 -48.59 -37.89
N THR A 57 2.60 -49.20 -37.31
CA THR A 57 3.65 -48.49 -36.56
C THR A 57 4.44 -47.55 -37.47
N VAL A 58 4.85 -48.01 -38.67
CA VAL A 58 5.52 -47.16 -39.66
C VAL A 58 4.58 -46.05 -40.15
N LEU A 59 3.30 -46.35 -40.39
CA LEU A 59 2.31 -45.34 -40.78
C LEU A 59 2.17 -44.27 -39.69
N VAL A 60 2.04 -44.65 -38.41
CA VAL A 60 1.98 -43.72 -37.27
C VAL A 60 3.27 -42.90 -37.11
N LEU A 61 4.44 -43.46 -37.44
CA LEU A 61 5.72 -42.75 -37.43
C LEU A 61 5.90 -41.79 -38.62
N VAL A 62 5.30 -42.07 -39.78
CA VAL A 62 5.43 -41.26 -41.01
C VAL A 62 4.29 -40.24 -41.17
N LEU A 63 3.10 -40.50 -40.62
CA LEU A 63 1.96 -39.59 -40.61
C LEU A 63 2.24 -38.15 -40.11
N PRO A 64 3.05 -37.89 -39.06
CA PRO A 64 3.30 -36.51 -38.63
C PRO A 64 4.18 -35.73 -39.63
N PHE A 65 4.89 -36.42 -40.53
CA PHE A 65 5.62 -35.79 -41.65
C PHE A 65 4.75 -35.57 -42.90
N LEU A 66 3.58 -36.22 -42.99
CA LEU A 66 2.67 -36.14 -44.14
C LEU A 66 1.63 -35.01 -44.02
N ILE A 67 1.44 -34.44 -42.83
CA ILE A 67 0.46 -33.37 -42.57
C ILE A 67 1.20 -32.05 -42.29
N PRO A 68 1.33 -31.13 -43.27
CA PRO A 68 1.99 -29.84 -43.06
C PRO A 68 1.10 -28.90 -42.23
N VAL A 69 1.13 -29.06 -40.90
CA VAL A 69 0.31 -28.32 -39.93
C VAL A 69 0.42 -26.79 -40.09
N ASN A 70 1.61 -26.31 -40.47
CA ASN A 70 1.89 -24.92 -40.81
C ASN A 70 0.95 -24.31 -41.87
N GLN A 71 0.29 -25.11 -42.73
CA GLN A 71 -0.66 -24.58 -43.71
C GLN A 71 -1.91 -23.93 -43.06
N PHE A 72 -2.24 -24.32 -41.82
CA PHE A 72 -3.37 -23.75 -41.08
C PHE A 72 -3.02 -22.47 -40.32
N ARG A 73 -1.72 -22.14 -40.21
CA ARG A 73 -1.24 -20.95 -39.49
C ARG A 73 -1.93 -19.66 -39.93
N PRO A 74 -2.07 -19.31 -41.23
CA PRO A 74 -2.71 -18.05 -41.63
C PRO A 74 -4.16 -17.97 -41.19
N THR A 75 -4.91 -19.08 -41.27
CA THR A 75 -6.32 -19.14 -40.83
C THR A 75 -6.46 -19.02 -39.31
N ILE A 76 -5.50 -19.53 -38.54
CA ILE A 76 -5.47 -19.39 -37.08
C ILE A 76 -5.09 -17.95 -36.71
N GLU A 77 -4.06 -17.37 -37.33
CA GLU A 77 -3.66 -15.97 -37.14
C GLU A 77 -4.82 -15.02 -37.47
N GLU A 78 -5.51 -15.22 -38.60
CA GLU A 78 -6.66 -14.40 -39.02
C GLU A 78 -7.81 -14.48 -38.02
N LYS A 79 -8.26 -15.69 -37.65
CA LYS A 79 -9.37 -15.87 -36.70
C LYS A 79 -9.03 -15.38 -35.30
N ALA A 80 -7.82 -15.63 -34.81
CA ALA A 80 -7.35 -15.10 -33.53
C ALA A 80 -7.24 -13.57 -33.57
N SER A 81 -6.80 -13.01 -34.70
CA SER A 81 -6.71 -11.55 -34.87
C SER A 81 -8.08 -10.88 -34.89
N ALA A 82 -9.05 -11.48 -35.57
CA ALA A 82 -10.43 -11.03 -35.60
C ALA A 82 -11.08 -11.10 -34.20
N ALA A 83 -10.87 -12.20 -33.47
CA ALA A 83 -11.42 -12.38 -32.12
C ALA A 83 -10.79 -11.43 -31.07
N LEU A 84 -9.48 -11.18 -31.16
CA LEU A 84 -8.77 -10.30 -30.22
C LEU A 84 -8.84 -8.81 -30.61
N GLY A 85 -9.20 -8.50 -31.86
CA GLY A 85 -9.16 -7.15 -32.41
C GLY A 85 -7.75 -6.62 -32.66
N ARG A 86 -6.75 -7.51 -32.77
CA ARG A 86 -5.31 -7.17 -32.85
C ARG A 86 -4.56 -8.13 -33.75
N LYS A 87 -3.46 -7.68 -34.37
CA LYS A 87 -2.62 -8.57 -35.18
C LYS A 87 -1.95 -9.64 -34.32
N VAL A 88 -2.36 -10.90 -34.50
CA VAL A 88 -1.72 -12.09 -33.94
C VAL A 88 -0.75 -12.64 -34.98
N GLN A 89 0.44 -13.03 -34.51
CA GLN A 89 1.46 -13.73 -35.28
C GLN A 89 1.88 -14.96 -34.47
N LEU A 90 2.01 -16.09 -35.15
CA LEU A 90 2.50 -17.35 -34.61
C LEU A 90 3.82 -17.71 -35.31
N GLY A 91 4.70 -18.46 -34.67
CA GLY A 91 5.87 -19.05 -35.30
C GLY A 91 5.52 -20.34 -36.06
N ASP A 92 6.44 -21.30 -36.03
CA ASP A 92 6.16 -22.64 -36.52
C ASP A 92 5.18 -23.39 -35.61
N ILE A 93 4.30 -24.17 -36.23
CA ILE A 93 3.28 -25.00 -35.59
C ILE A 93 3.60 -26.47 -35.86
N SER A 94 3.82 -27.24 -34.78
CA SER A 94 4.10 -28.68 -34.85
C SER A 94 2.99 -29.51 -34.20
N LEU A 95 2.71 -30.68 -34.77
CA LEU A 95 1.77 -31.66 -34.22
C LEU A 95 2.53 -32.93 -33.84
N SER A 96 2.56 -33.22 -32.54
CA SER A 96 3.12 -34.45 -32.01
C SER A 96 2.00 -35.48 -31.82
N LEU A 97 1.85 -36.39 -32.78
CA LEU A 97 0.82 -37.44 -32.73
C LEU A 97 1.01 -38.43 -31.57
N LEU A 98 2.25 -38.68 -31.15
CA LEU A 98 2.57 -39.61 -30.06
C LEU A 98 2.12 -39.09 -28.68
N SER A 99 2.29 -37.79 -28.43
CA SER A 99 1.87 -37.12 -27.19
C SER A 99 0.48 -36.49 -27.27
N GLY A 100 -0.11 -36.43 -28.47
CA GLY A 100 -1.38 -35.75 -28.71
C GLY A 100 -1.31 -34.25 -28.42
N SER A 101 -0.30 -33.55 -28.95
CA SER A 101 -0.12 -32.12 -28.64
C SER A 101 0.18 -31.28 -29.87
N LEU A 102 -0.48 -30.13 -29.96
CA LEU A 102 -0.18 -29.05 -30.89
C LEU A 102 0.74 -28.05 -30.18
N SER A 103 1.88 -27.72 -30.76
CA SER A 103 2.79 -26.69 -30.24
C SER A 103 2.93 -25.56 -31.25
N ALA A 104 3.00 -24.32 -30.76
CA ALA A 104 3.30 -23.14 -31.56
C ALA A 104 4.39 -22.31 -30.87
N GLU A 105 5.44 -21.96 -31.60
CA GLU A 105 6.55 -21.14 -31.10
C GLU A 105 6.28 -19.64 -31.33
N ASN A 106 7.03 -18.77 -30.64
CA ASN A 106 7.13 -17.33 -30.93
C ASN A 106 5.78 -16.62 -31.14
N LEU A 107 4.81 -16.89 -30.27
CA LEU A 107 3.52 -16.19 -30.27
C LEU A 107 3.75 -14.69 -30.02
N SER A 108 3.13 -13.84 -30.82
CA SER A 108 3.17 -12.38 -30.66
C SER A 108 1.80 -11.77 -30.99
N ILE A 109 1.23 -11.06 -30.02
CA ILE A 109 0.01 -10.27 -30.15
C ILE A 109 0.43 -8.80 -30.15
N GLY A 110 0.13 -8.06 -31.22
CA GLY A 110 0.42 -6.63 -31.32
C GLY A 110 -0.26 -5.80 -30.23
N ASP A 111 0.28 -4.63 -29.89
CA ASP A 111 -0.45 -3.66 -29.08
C ASP A 111 -1.34 -2.74 -29.93
N ASP A 112 -2.19 -1.95 -29.27
CA ASP A 112 -2.91 -0.85 -29.91
C ASP A 112 -1.90 0.25 -30.31
N PRO A 113 -1.82 0.66 -31.59
CA PRO A 113 -0.86 1.65 -32.05
C PRO A 113 -0.94 3.01 -31.34
N LYS A 114 -2.03 3.30 -30.63
CA LYS A 114 -2.17 4.51 -29.79
C LYS A 114 -1.35 4.46 -28.50
N PHE A 115 -0.86 3.28 -28.10
CA PHE A 115 -0.10 3.06 -26.87
C PHE A 115 1.36 2.69 -27.17
N SER A 116 1.59 1.75 -28.09
CA SER A 116 2.93 1.24 -28.39
C SER A 116 3.00 0.60 -29.78
N PRO A 117 4.13 0.73 -30.52
CA PRO A 117 4.41 -0.08 -31.70
C PRO A 117 4.95 -1.48 -31.36
N SER A 118 5.34 -1.74 -30.11
CA SER A 118 5.81 -3.05 -29.65
C SER A 118 4.64 -4.02 -29.44
N PRO A 119 4.86 -5.35 -29.46
CA PRO A 119 3.84 -6.32 -29.07
C PRO A 119 3.33 -6.09 -27.64
N PHE A 120 2.03 -6.33 -27.45
CA PHE A 120 1.37 -6.33 -26.14
C PHE A 120 1.72 -7.59 -25.35
N LEU A 121 1.71 -8.73 -26.02
CA LEU A 121 2.03 -10.03 -25.46
C LEU A 121 2.94 -10.79 -26.43
N THR A 122 4.03 -11.34 -25.91
CA THR A 122 4.81 -12.38 -26.60
C THR A 122 4.87 -13.65 -25.74
N ALA A 123 5.15 -14.81 -26.32
CA ALA A 123 5.48 -16.02 -25.58
C ALA A 123 6.46 -16.90 -26.37
N LYS A 124 7.40 -17.56 -25.66
CA LYS A 124 8.40 -18.44 -26.27
C LYS A 124 7.72 -19.64 -26.96
N SER A 125 6.76 -20.27 -26.27
CA SER A 125 5.90 -21.29 -26.87
C SER A 125 4.53 -21.43 -26.18
N LEU A 126 3.57 -21.91 -26.95
CA LEU A 126 2.23 -22.32 -26.52
C LEU A 126 2.05 -23.80 -26.90
N ASN A 127 1.77 -24.64 -25.91
CA ASN A 127 1.52 -26.07 -26.12
C ASN A 127 0.09 -26.41 -25.69
N VAL A 128 -0.68 -27.02 -26.57
CA VAL A 128 -2.07 -27.44 -26.33
C VAL A 128 -2.16 -28.96 -26.53
N GLY A 129 -2.32 -29.69 -25.43
CA GLY A 129 -2.61 -31.12 -25.44
C GLY A 129 -4.07 -31.38 -25.79
N VAL A 130 -4.32 -32.36 -26.66
CA VAL A 130 -5.65 -32.77 -27.14
C VAL A 130 -5.76 -34.29 -27.16
N GLU A 131 -6.90 -34.84 -26.77
CA GLU A 131 -7.12 -36.29 -26.83
C GLU A 131 -7.34 -36.75 -28.28
N ILE A 132 -6.32 -37.37 -28.88
CA ILE A 132 -6.34 -37.78 -30.29
C ILE A 132 -7.41 -38.84 -30.59
N MET A 133 -7.68 -39.76 -29.66
CA MET A 133 -8.66 -40.84 -29.87
C MET A 133 -10.09 -40.28 -30.09
N PRO A 134 -10.69 -39.49 -29.17
CA PRO A 134 -11.99 -38.87 -29.43
C PRO A 134 -11.95 -37.85 -30.59
N LEU A 135 -10.82 -37.18 -30.85
CA LEU A 135 -10.69 -36.27 -32.00
C LEU A 135 -10.84 -37.01 -33.35
N ILE A 136 -10.23 -38.18 -33.50
CA ILE A 136 -10.28 -38.99 -34.72
C ILE A 136 -11.62 -39.75 -34.84
N PHE A 137 -12.06 -40.41 -33.77
CA PHE A 137 -13.21 -41.32 -33.82
C PHE A 137 -14.56 -40.63 -33.57
N SER A 138 -14.59 -39.58 -32.73
CA SER A 138 -15.83 -38.88 -32.33
C SER A 138 -15.91 -37.43 -32.81
N LYS A 139 -14.82 -36.89 -33.39
CA LYS A 139 -14.68 -35.47 -33.78
C LYS A 139 -14.86 -34.47 -32.62
N THR A 140 -14.65 -34.92 -31.39
CA THR A 140 -14.76 -34.08 -30.18
C THR A 140 -13.37 -33.66 -29.71
N LEU A 141 -13.18 -32.35 -29.48
CA LEU A 141 -11.91 -31.77 -29.06
C LEU A 141 -11.87 -31.66 -27.52
N ASN A 142 -11.20 -32.61 -26.87
CA ASN A 142 -10.97 -32.60 -25.43
C ASN A 142 -9.56 -32.04 -25.17
N VAL A 143 -9.44 -30.94 -24.43
CA VAL A 143 -8.15 -30.29 -24.14
C VAL A 143 -7.53 -30.89 -22.88
N THR A 144 -6.47 -31.69 -23.03
CA THR A 144 -5.77 -32.33 -21.89
C THR A 144 -4.87 -31.37 -21.14
N GLY A 145 -4.36 -30.33 -21.79
CA GLY A 145 -3.63 -29.28 -21.10
C GLY A 145 -3.21 -28.11 -21.98
N VAL A 146 -2.94 -26.99 -21.34
CA VAL A 146 -2.44 -25.77 -21.97
C VAL A 146 -1.19 -25.32 -21.21
N THR A 147 -0.06 -25.19 -21.90
CA THR A 147 1.21 -24.73 -21.33
C THR A 147 1.75 -23.54 -22.10
N ILE A 148 1.89 -22.40 -21.43
CA ILE A 148 2.45 -21.16 -21.98
C ILE A 148 3.81 -20.91 -21.34
N ALA A 149 4.88 -20.96 -22.12
CA ALA A 149 6.25 -20.81 -21.64
C ALA A 149 6.82 -19.43 -21.96
N GLY A 150 7.36 -18.77 -20.94
CA GLY A 150 7.96 -17.44 -21.03
C GLY A 150 7.10 -16.35 -21.64
N PRO A 151 5.80 -16.17 -21.25
CA PRO A 151 5.01 -15.08 -21.76
C PRO A 151 5.46 -13.74 -21.18
N GLN A 152 5.69 -12.76 -22.03
CA GLN A 152 5.94 -11.38 -21.65
C GLN A 152 4.73 -10.52 -21.99
N VAL A 153 4.20 -9.77 -21.03
CA VAL A 153 3.04 -8.88 -21.21
C VAL A 153 3.43 -7.46 -20.83
N ILE A 154 3.10 -6.49 -21.68
CA ILE A 154 3.36 -5.06 -21.42
C ILE A 154 2.02 -4.36 -21.18
N LEU A 155 1.83 -3.84 -19.97
CA LEU A 155 0.64 -3.10 -19.54
C LEU A 155 0.98 -1.61 -19.45
N LEU A 156 0.45 -0.82 -20.38
CA LEU A 156 0.71 0.61 -20.46
C LEU A 156 -0.55 1.42 -20.16
N ARG A 157 -0.45 2.37 -19.24
CA ARG A 157 -1.48 3.38 -18.98
C ARG A 157 -1.18 4.66 -19.75
N ASN A 158 -2.18 5.25 -20.40
CA ASN A 158 -2.02 6.56 -21.06
C ASN A 158 -2.38 7.72 -20.11
N THR A 159 -2.16 8.96 -20.56
CA THR A 159 -2.47 10.17 -19.79
C THR A 159 -3.96 10.39 -19.52
N ALA A 160 -4.85 9.77 -20.30
CA ALA A 160 -6.29 9.73 -20.03
C ALA A 160 -6.68 8.62 -19.02
N GLY A 161 -5.69 7.96 -18.40
CA GLY A 161 -5.89 6.92 -17.40
C GLY A 161 -6.37 5.57 -17.97
N GLN A 162 -6.53 5.46 -19.29
CA GLN A 162 -6.92 4.22 -19.98
C GLN A 162 -5.73 3.28 -20.10
N TRP A 163 -5.98 1.98 -20.09
CA TRP A 163 -4.97 0.95 -20.25
C TRP A 163 -4.94 0.40 -21.67
N ASN A 164 -3.77 0.02 -22.17
CA ASN A 164 -3.63 -0.55 -23.50
C ASN A 164 -4.50 -1.81 -23.69
N TYR A 165 -4.69 -2.65 -22.68
CA TYR A 165 -5.57 -3.82 -22.77
C TYR A 165 -7.07 -3.49 -22.99
N SER A 166 -7.52 -2.24 -22.81
CA SER A 166 -8.95 -1.89 -22.92
C SER A 166 -9.54 -2.01 -24.32
N SER A 167 -8.70 -2.15 -25.37
CA SER A 167 -9.13 -2.40 -26.75
C SER A 167 -9.04 -3.89 -27.17
N LEU A 168 -8.61 -4.79 -26.29
CA LEU A 168 -8.69 -6.24 -26.54
C LEU A 168 -10.13 -6.73 -26.59
N GLY A 169 -10.41 -7.69 -27.47
CA GLY A 169 -11.74 -8.30 -27.62
C GLY A 169 -12.72 -7.47 -28.46
N GLY A 170 -12.28 -6.34 -29.04
CA GLY A 170 -12.93 -5.63 -30.12
C GLY A 170 -14.28 -4.98 -29.81
N SER A 171 -14.33 -3.64 -29.85
CA SER A 171 -15.60 -2.89 -29.85
C SER A 171 -16.56 -3.33 -30.96
N ALA A 172 -16.05 -3.92 -32.05
CA ALA A 172 -16.84 -4.52 -33.14
C ALA A 172 -17.80 -5.63 -32.66
N ALA A 173 -17.38 -6.47 -31.69
CA ALA A 173 -18.23 -7.55 -31.16
C ALA A 173 -19.42 -7.00 -30.34
N LYS A 174 -19.22 -5.91 -29.59
CA LYS A 174 -20.32 -5.19 -28.92
C LYS A 174 -21.21 -4.42 -29.91
N SER A 175 -20.65 -3.86 -30.98
CA SER A 175 -21.43 -3.14 -32.00
C SER A 175 -22.37 -4.04 -32.81
N GLN A 176 -21.96 -5.28 -33.15
CA GLN A 176 -22.84 -6.23 -33.83
C GLN A 176 -23.89 -6.88 -32.92
N ALA A 177 -23.70 -6.88 -31.60
CA ALA A 177 -24.72 -7.33 -30.64
C ALA A 177 -25.88 -6.33 -30.48
N GLN A 178 -25.71 -5.07 -30.89
CA GLN A 178 -26.70 -3.99 -30.71
C GLN A 178 -27.61 -3.77 -31.94
N GLN A 179 -27.38 -4.44 -33.06
CA GLN A 179 -28.10 -4.25 -34.33
C GLN A 179 -28.53 -5.57 -34.99
N ALA A 180 -29.31 -6.37 -34.26
CA ALA A 180 -30.16 -7.41 -34.82
C ALA A 180 -31.48 -7.49 -34.03
N PRO A 181 -32.66 -7.22 -34.63
CA PRO A 181 -33.95 -7.40 -33.98
C PRO A 181 -34.19 -8.84 -33.53
N ALA A 182 -34.98 -9.00 -32.46
CA ALA A 182 -35.11 -10.27 -31.76
C ALA A 182 -35.81 -11.38 -32.58
N ALA A 183 -35.12 -12.51 -32.73
CA ALA A 183 -35.72 -13.81 -33.05
C ALA A 183 -34.94 -14.94 -32.33
N ARG A 184 -34.89 -14.90 -30.99
CA ARG A 184 -34.36 -16.02 -30.19
C ARG A 184 -35.45 -17.09 -30.01
N SER A 185 -35.53 -18.02 -30.96
CA SER A 185 -36.09 -19.34 -30.68
C SER A 185 -35.28 -19.98 -29.55
N ALA A 186 -35.97 -20.61 -28.59
CA ALA A 186 -35.35 -21.42 -27.56
C ALA A 186 -34.75 -22.69 -28.17
N GLY A 187 -33.50 -22.60 -28.62
CA GLY A 187 -32.66 -23.73 -29.00
C GLY A 187 -31.50 -23.83 -28.02
N SER A 188 -31.32 -25.00 -27.41
CA SER A 188 -30.21 -25.24 -26.47
C SER A 188 -28.87 -24.95 -27.14
N SER A 189 -28.26 -23.81 -26.82
CA SER A 189 -26.81 -23.69 -26.90
C SER A 189 -26.26 -24.57 -25.79
N ASN A 190 -25.98 -25.83 -26.12
CA ASN A 190 -25.08 -26.66 -25.33
C ASN A 190 -23.76 -25.88 -25.27
N ALA A 191 -23.56 -25.10 -24.20
CA ALA A 191 -22.32 -24.40 -23.96
C ALA A 191 -21.25 -25.49 -23.88
N THR A 192 -20.38 -25.54 -24.89
CA THR A 192 -19.35 -26.57 -25.01
C THR A 192 -18.59 -26.60 -23.68
N GLU A 193 -18.62 -27.75 -23.00
CA GLU A 193 -18.11 -27.88 -21.64
C GLU A 193 -16.59 -27.63 -21.65
N PHE A 194 -16.22 -26.36 -21.42
CA PHE A 194 -14.82 -25.96 -21.42
C PHE A 194 -14.18 -26.50 -20.15
N SER A 195 -13.53 -27.64 -20.31
CA SER A 195 -12.70 -28.29 -19.33
C SER A 195 -11.26 -28.40 -19.85
N VAL A 196 -10.30 -28.05 -19.00
CA VAL A 196 -8.87 -28.19 -19.28
C VAL A 196 -8.23 -28.87 -18.08
N LYS A 197 -7.81 -30.12 -18.25
CA LYS A 197 -7.28 -30.93 -17.14
C LYS A 197 -6.02 -30.34 -16.49
N LYS A 198 -5.21 -29.58 -17.22
CA LYS A 198 -4.07 -28.84 -16.66
C LYS A 198 -3.79 -27.55 -17.41
N LEU A 199 -3.82 -26.41 -16.72
CA LEU A 199 -3.36 -25.13 -17.25
C LEU A 199 -2.09 -24.72 -16.51
N THR A 200 -1.03 -24.43 -17.28
CA THR A 200 0.25 -23.96 -16.74
C THR A 200 0.79 -22.78 -17.52
N LEU A 201 1.23 -21.76 -16.79
CA LEU A 201 2.02 -20.64 -17.29
C LEU A 201 3.34 -20.67 -16.54
N THR A 202 4.47 -20.69 -17.25
CA THR A 202 5.80 -20.81 -16.65
C THR A 202 6.70 -19.66 -17.04
N ASP A 203 7.45 -19.13 -16.08
CA ASP A 203 8.51 -18.13 -16.30
C ASP A 203 8.03 -16.85 -17.02
N GLY A 204 6.83 -16.37 -16.71
CA GLY A 204 6.26 -15.15 -17.30
C GLY A 204 6.86 -13.87 -16.73
N SER A 205 6.72 -12.77 -17.49
CA SER A 205 7.12 -11.42 -17.08
C SER A 205 6.02 -10.42 -17.43
N ILE A 206 5.65 -9.56 -16.48
CA ILE A 206 4.67 -8.47 -16.66
C ILE A 206 5.39 -7.14 -16.45
N ILE A 207 5.35 -6.27 -17.46
CA ILE A 207 5.96 -4.94 -17.43
C ILE A 207 4.84 -3.91 -17.32
N ILE A 208 4.74 -3.23 -16.18
CA ILE A 208 3.75 -2.17 -15.94
C ILE A 208 4.43 -0.80 -16.12
N GLY A 209 3.77 0.12 -16.81
CA GLY A 209 4.26 1.49 -16.96
C GLY A 209 3.24 2.46 -17.52
N SER A 210 3.69 3.68 -17.82
CA SER A 210 2.88 4.71 -18.46
C SER A 210 3.49 5.13 -19.79
N THR A 211 2.66 5.52 -20.77
CA THR A 211 3.14 5.98 -22.09
C THR A 211 3.96 7.28 -22.02
N ASN A 212 3.89 8.02 -20.92
CA ASN A 212 4.64 9.26 -20.68
C ASN A 212 5.89 9.10 -19.79
N SER A 213 6.21 7.88 -19.35
CA SER A 213 7.30 7.62 -18.39
C SER A 213 8.26 6.53 -18.89
N GLN A 214 9.55 6.71 -18.61
CA GLN A 214 10.57 5.68 -18.84
C GLN A 214 10.66 4.69 -17.66
N ASN A 215 10.15 5.05 -16.49
CA ASN A 215 10.11 4.16 -15.34
C ASN A 215 9.04 3.09 -15.56
N ARG A 216 9.45 1.83 -15.56
CA ARG A 216 8.59 0.65 -15.67
C ARG A 216 8.89 -0.30 -14.52
N SER A 217 7.84 -0.93 -14.00
CA SER A 217 7.90 -1.91 -12.93
C SER A 217 7.73 -3.29 -13.54
N THR A 218 8.78 -4.11 -13.46
CA THR A 218 8.78 -5.48 -13.98
C THR A 218 8.48 -6.47 -12.86
N TYR A 219 7.58 -7.40 -13.16
CA TYR A 219 7.18 -8.52 -12.31
C TYR A 219 7.61 -9.79 -13.03
N ASP A 220 8.61 -10.47 -12.53
CA ASP A 220 9.26 -11.61 -13.20
C ASP A 220 8.89 -12.95 -12.56
N HIS A 221 9.32 -14.06 -13.17
CA HIS A 221 9.02 -15.43 -12.70
C HIS A 221 7.54 -15.64 -12.36
N VAL A 222 6.64 -15.03 -13.17
CA VAL A 222 5.20 -15.22 -13.03
C VAL A 222 4.87 -16.64 -13.43
N ASN A 223 4.37 -17.44 -12.49
CA ASN A 223 3.93 -18.81 -12.75
C ASN A 223 2.46 -18.94 -12.35
N VAL A 224 1.69 -19.66 -13.16
CA VAL A 224 0.31 -20.05 -12.85
C VAL A 224 0.21 -21.56 -13.04
N ALA A 225 -0.39 -22.25 -12.08
CA ALA A 225 -0.74 -23.66 -12.21
C ALA A 225 -2.18 -23.86 -11.75
N ALA A 226 -3.02 -24.42 -12.62
CA ALA A 226 -4.37 -24.85 -12.29
C ALA A 226 -4.61 -26.26 -12.84
N SER A 227 -5.38 -27.05 -12.10
CA SER A 227 -5.72 -28.44 -12.45
C SER A 227 -7.22 -28.59 -12.54
N ASP A 228 -7.70 -29.42 -13.47
CA ASP A 228 -9.12 -29.73 -13.67
C ASP A 228 -9.98 -28.46 -13.83
N VAL A 229 -9.45 -27.48 -14.56
CA VAL A 229 -10.10 -26.18 -14.84
C VAL A 229 -11.42 -26.43 -15.53
N SER A 230 -12.49 -25.88 -14.98
CA SER A 230 -13.86 -26.05 -15.45
C SER A 230 -14.67 -24.79 -15.20
N LEU A 231 -15.63 -24.51 -16.08
CA LEU A 231 -16.61 -23.44 -15.84
C LEU A 231 -17.71 -23.88 -14.86
N THR A 232 -17.95 -25.18 -14.68
CA THR A 232 -19.09 -25.73 -13.93
C THR A 232 -18.73 -26.30 -12.56
N SER A 233 -17.45 -26.54 -12.28
CA SER A 233 -16.96 -27.10 -11.01
C SER A 233 -15.87 -26.23 -10.37
N LYS A 234 -15.54 -26.56 -9.12
CA LYS A 234 -14.42 -25.95 -8.38
C LYS A 234 -13.09 -26.53 -8.84
N PHE A 235 -12.09 -25.67 -9.03
CA PHE A 235 -10.74 -26.08 -9.42
C PHE A 235 -9.66 -25.33 -8.62
N PRO A 236 -8.55 -25.99 -8.24
CA PRO A 236 -7.43 -25.34 -7.56
C PRO A 236 -6.59 -24.49 -8.53
N VAL A 237 -6.06 -23.38 -8.02
CA VAL A 237 -5.10 -22.51 -8.70
C VAL A 237 -4.00 -22.06 -7.73
N THR A 238 -2.75 -22.09 -8.19
CA THR A 238 -1.62 -21.42 -7.55
C THR A 238 -1.03 -20.41 -8.53
N VAL A 239 -0.75 -19.20 -8.04
CA VAL A 239 -0.01 -18.15 -8.75
C VAL A 239 1.19 -17.75 -7.91
N THR A 240 2.37 -17.63 -8.52
CA THR A 240 3.55 -17.01 -7.90
C THR A 240 4.14 -15.96 -8.82
N ALA A 241 4.79 -14.95 -8.24
CA ALA A 241 5.55 -13.95 -9.00
C ALA A 241 6.66 -13.34 -8.14
N ASP A 242 7.72 -12.88 -8.79
CA ASP A 242 8.72 -11.99 -8.22
C ASP A 242 8.28 -10.55 -8.45
N LEU A 243 8.34 -9.75 -7.39
CA LEU A 243 7.90 -8.36 -7.40
C LEU A 243 9.10 -7.43 -7.60
N PRO A 244 8.87 -6.20 -8.09
CA PRO A 244 9.88 -5.14 -8.09
C PRO A 244 10.62 -5.02 -6.74
N ALA A 245 11.90 -4.64 -6.82
CA ALA A 245 12.82 -4.53 -5.69
C ALA A 245 13.05 -5.83 -4.87
N GLY A 246 12.67 -7.01 -5.39
CA GLY A 246 12.98 -8.31 -4.79
C GLY A 246 11.93 -8.87 -3.84
N GLY A 247 10.73 -8.28 -3.82
CA GLY A 247 9.57 -8.86 -3.14
C GLY A 247 9.09 -10.16 -3.79
N LYS A 248 8.21 -10.90 -3.11
CA LYS A 248 7.58 -12.13 -3.63
C LYS A 248 6.07 -12.09 -3.45
N PHE A 249 5.36 -12.73 -4.36
CA PHE A 249 3.91 -12.92 -4.33
C PHE A 249 3.59 -14.41 -4.46
N LYS A 250 2.62 -14.87 -3.66
CA LYS A 250 1.99 -16.19 -3.78
C LYS A 250 0.51 -16.10 -3.49
N LEU A 251 -0.30 -16.67 -4.35
CA LEU A 251 -1.73 -16.91 -4.16
C LEU A 251 -1.97 -18.41 -4.34
N ASP A 252 -2.51 -19.09 -3.33
CA ASP A 252 -3.02 -20.47 -3.46
C ASP A 252 -4.51 -20.45 -3.17
N GLY A 253 -5.35 -21.04 -4.03
CA GLY A 253 -6.79 -21.04 -3.79
C GLY A 253 -7.58 -22.01 -4.66
N ILE A 254 -8.89 -21.97 -4.47
CA ILE A 254 -9.90 -22.73 -5.19
C ILE A 254 -10.87 -21.72 -5.82
N VAL A 255 -11.09 -21.85 -7.12
CA VAL A 255 -11.97 -20.98 -7.92
C VAL A 255 -13.18 -21.77 -8.38
N GLY A 256 -14.34 -21.13 -8.43
CA GLY A 256 -15.52 -21.60 -9.16
C GLY A 256 -16.67 -22.15 -8.30
N PRO A 257 -17.76 -22.63 -8.94
CA PRO A 257 -18.03 -22.60 -10.38
C PRO A 257 -18.01 -21.20 -10.98
N VAL A 258 -17.64 -21.05 -12.24
CA VAL A 258 -17.51 -19.73 -12.89
C VAL A 258 -18.89 -19.18 -13.20
N ASP A 259 -19.19 -17.99 -12.69
CA ASP A 259 -20.41 -17.28 -13.08
C ASP A 259 -20.21 -16.71 -14.49
N GLN A 260 -21.02 -17.20 -15.44
CA GLN A 260 -20.94 -16.83 -16.85
C GLN A 260 -21.67 -15.53 -17.19
N ALA A 261 -22.55 -15.04 -16.30
CA ALA A 261 -23.23 -13.77 -16.46
C ALA A 261 -22.39 -12.62 -15.91
N ASP A 262 -21.73 -12.83 -14.76
CA ASP A 262 -20.79 -11.87 -14.16
C ASP A 262 -19.63 -12.59 -13.49
N THR A 263 -18.47 -12.62 -14.15
CA THR A 263 -17.28 -13.31 -13.63
C THR A 263 -16.77 -12.74 -12.31
N THR A 264 -17.15 -11.52 -11.92
CA THR A 264 -16.79 -10.93 -10.61
C THR A 264 -17.50 -11.62 -9.43
N LEU A 265 -18.62 -12.31 -9.70
CA LEU A 265 -19.37 -13.09 -8.71
C LEU A 265 -18.87 -14.53 -8.56
N THR A 266 -17.88 -14.94 -9.37
CA THR A 266 -17.25 -16.27 -9.30
C THR A 266 -16.71 -16.53 -7.89
N PRO A 267 -17.08 -17.65 -7.24
CA PRO A 267 -16.59 -17.95 -5.91
C PRO A 267 -15.08 -18.17 -5.90
N LEU A 268 -14.44 -17.74 -4.81
CA LEU A 268 -13.02 -17.83 -4.57
C LEU A 268 -12.80 -18.19 -3.10
N ASP A 269 -11.87 -19.09 -2.82
CA ASP A 269 -11.33 -19.30 -1.47
C ASP A 269 -9.81 -19.44 -1.61
N ALA A 270 -9.04 -18.48 -1.11
CA ALA A 270 -7.62 -18.37 -1.38
C ALA A 270 -6.83 -17.75 -0.23
N ARG A 271 -5.56 -18.15 -0.10
CA ARG A 271 -4.57 -17.49 0.73
C ARG A 271 -3.60 -16.69 -0.13
N LEU A 272 -3.51 -15.40 0.16
CA LEU A 272 -2.59 -14.45 -0.44
C LEU A 272 -1.45 -14.15 0.52
N ASN A 273 -0.22 -14.42 0.09
CA ASN A 273 1.01 -14.04 0.75
C ASN A 273 1.83 -13.10 -0.14
N VAL A 274 2.27 -11.99 0.43
CA VAL A 274 3.17 -11.02 -0.20
C VAL A 274 4.29 -10.71 0.79
N THR A 275 5.53 -10.71 0.35
CA THR A 275 6.68 -10.37 1.20
C THR A 275 7.54 -9.31 0.53
N SER A 276 8.08 -8.40 1.32
CA SER A 276 9.01 -7.35 0.89
C SER A 276 8.55 -6.51 -0.31
N LEU A 277 7.24 -6.21 -0.43
CA LEU A 277 6.74 -5.34 -1.49
C LEU A 277 7.13 -3.88 -1.23
N ASP A 278 8.13 -3.37 -1.94
CA ASP A 278 8.46 -1.94 -1.92
C ASP A 278 7.40 -1.15 -2.70
N LEU A 279 6.59 -0.41 -1.97
CA LEU A 279 5.45 0.35 -2.49
C LEU A 279 5.87 1.41 -3.52
N ALA A 280 7.05 2.02 -3.37
CA ALA A 280 7.55 3.04 -4.29
C ALA A 280 8.00 2.44 -5.64
N SER A 281 8.37 1.16 -5.64
CA SER A 281 8.80 0.44 -6.85
C SER A 281 7.66 -0.18 -7.67
N THR A 282 6.42 -0.19 -7.14
CA THR A 282 5.26 -0.86 -7.78
C THR A 282 4.75 -0.21 -9.06
N GLY A 283 5.03 1.08 -9.28
CA GLY A 283 4.40 1.84 -10.37
C GLY A 283 2.91 2.14 -10.17
N PHE A 284 2.30 1.74 -9.04
CA PHE A 284 0.91 2.07 -8.68
C PHE A 284 0.77 3.38 -7.89
N LEU A 285 1.82 3.80 -7.20
CA LEU A 285 1.84 5.05 -6.43
C LEU A 285 2.44 6.21 -7.25
N ASP A 286 1.85 7.39 -7.11
CA ASP A 286 2.42 8.63 -7.64
C ASP A 286 3.65 9.03 -6.79
N SER A 287 4.83 9.09 -7.42
CA SER A 287 6.08 9.47 -6.75
C SER A 287 6.03 10.89 -6.13
N SER A 288 5.17 11.78 -6.64
CA SER A 288 4.99 13.13 -6.10
C SER A 288 4.28 13.16 -4.74
N ALA A 289 3.54 12.10 -4.38
CA ALA A 289 2.92 11.96 -3.06
C ALA A 289 3.93 11.73 -1.93
N GLY A 290 5.19 11.39 -2.28
CA GLY A 290 6.26 11.12 -1.29
C GLY A 290 6.01 9.88 -0.44
N LEU A 291 5.08 9.00 -0.84
CA LEU A 291 4.71 7.79 -0.12
C LEU A 291 5.73 6.67 -0.37
N GLY A 292 6.03 5.90 0.68
CA GLY A 292 6.95 4.77 0.58
C GLY A 292 6.88 3.81 1.76
N GLY A 293 7.64 2.73 1.66
CA GLY A 293 7.71 1.67 2.66
C GLY A 293 7.62 0.28 2.05
N ILE A 294 7.89 -0.72 2.88
CA ILE A 294 7.91 -2.14 2.52
C ILE A 294 6.69 -2.81 3.16
N LEU A 295 5.86 -3.47 2.35
CA LEU A 295 4.67 -4.18 2.76
C LEU A 295 4.90 -5.70 2.77
N ASP A 296 4.63 -6.33 3.90
CA ASP A 296 4.36 -7.76 4.02
C ASP A 296 2.84 -7.97 4.24
N LEU A 297 2.22 -8.95 3.58
CA LEU A 297 0.80 -9.31 3.73
C LEU A 297 0.65 -10.83 3.83
N ASP A 298 -0.12 -11.29 4.81
CA ASP A 298 -0.64 -12.66 4.88
C ASP A 298 -2.14 -12.56 5.12
N SER A 299 -2.95 -13.05 4.18
CA SER A 299 -4.40 -12.90 4.21
C SER A 299 -5.13 -14.08 3.58
N ASN A 300 -6.29 -14.41 4.12
CA ASN A 300 -7.25 -15.30 3.50
C ASN A 300 -8.35 -14.44 2.85
N LEU A 301 -8.72 -14.81 1.63
CA LEU A 301 -9.72 -14.18 0.78
C LEU A 301 -10.79 -15.23 0.53
N SER A 302 -12.05 -14.92 0.85
CA SER A 302 -13.19 -15.70 0.37
C SER A 302 -14.13 -14.80 -0.44
N SER A 303 -14.82 -15.38 -1.41
CA SER A 303 -15.88 -14.73 -2.20
C SER A 303 -16.96 -15.76 -2.49
N GLN A 304 -18.21 -15.44 -2.19
CA GLN A 304 -19.37 -16.28 -2.51
C GLN A 304 -20.65 -15.43 -2.54
N GLY A 305 -21.50 -15.63 -3.56
CA GLY A 305 -22.83 -15.01 -3.62
C GLY A 305 -22.82 -13.47 -3.71
N GLY A 306 -21.73 -12.88 -4.22
CA GLY A 306 -21.55 -11.43 -4.28
C GLY A 306 -21.10 -10.77 -2.98
N GLU A 307 -20.74 -11.55 -1.96
CA GLU A 307 -19.98 -11.07 -0.79
C GLU A 307 -18.56 -11.63 -0.83
N ALA A 308 -17.57 -10.75 -0.73
CA ALA A 308 -16.18 -11.10 -0.49
C ALA A 308 -15.77 -10.75 0.94
N GLN A 309 -14.94 -11.58 1.57
CA GLN A 309 -14.30 -11.28 2.85
C GLN A 309 -12.79 -11.42 2.70
N THR A 310 -12.04 -10.46 3.23
CA THR A 310 -10.58 -10.56 3.34
C THR A 310 -10.18 -10.36 4.79
N LYS A 311 -9.44 -11.33 5.33
CA LYS A 311 -8.96 -11.32 6.71
C LYS A 311 -7.48 -11.64 6.74
N GLY A 312 -6.68 -10.80 7.38
CA GLY A 312 -5.24 -10.98 7.38
C GLY A 312 -4.47 -10.02 8.26
N LYS A 313 -3.17 -10.05 8.06
CA LYS A 313 -2.18 -9.21 8.73
C LYS A 313 -1.33 -8.53 7.68
N VAL A 314 -1.31 -7.20 7.72
CA VAL A 314 -0.36 -6.36 6.98
C VAL A 314 0.73 -5.90 7.94
N LYS A 315 1.98 -5.89 7.49
CA LYS A 315 3.09 -5.26 8.20
C LYS A 315 3.77 -4.28 7.26
N PHE A 316 3.75 -3.02 7.62
CA PHE A 316 4.50 -1.95 6.96
C PHE A 316 5.80 -1.73 7.71
N SER A 317 6.93 -1.87 7.03
CA SER A 317 8.26 -1.56 7.54
C SER A 317 8.82 -0.34 6.80
N LYS A 318 9.58 0.53 7.47
CA LYS A 318 10.12 1.78 6.87
C LYS A 318 9.03 2.69 6.26
N SER A 319 7.84 2.72 6.86
CA SER A 319 6.71 3.53 6.38
C SER A 319 7.11 4.99 6.20
N LEU A 320 6.70 5.60 5.10
CA LEU A 320 6.81 7.02 4.81
C LEU A 320 5.45 7.47 4.27
N LEU A 321 4.74 8.30 5.04
CA LEU A 321 3.32 8.61 4.78
C LEU A 321 3.07 10.05 4.35
N VAL A 322 4.11 10.90 4.32
CA VAL A 322 4.03 12.28 3.85
C VAL A 322 5.29 12.67 3.08
N ALA A 323 5.13 13.50 2.04
CA ALA A 323 6.25 14.16 1.39
C ALA A 323 7.04 15.02 2.40
N GLY A 324 8.37 14.90 2.39
CA GLY A 324 9.26 15.59 3.33
C GLY A 324 9.47 14.88 4.68
N GLY A 325 8.73 13.80 4.97
CA GLY A 325 9.01 12.94 6.12
C GLY A 325 10.26 12.05 5.91
N SER A 326 10.56 11.21 6.89
CA SER A 326 11.58 10.15 6.77
C SER A 326 11.05 8.79 7.22
N PRO A 327 11.63 7.66 6.75
CA PRO A 327 11.10 6.33 7.05
C PRO A 327 11.03 6.03 8.55
N ALA A 328 9.90 5.48 9.00
CA ALA A 328 9.69 5.07 10.39
C ALA A 328 10.76 4.08 10.88
N GLY A 329 11.23 4.29 12.12
CA GLY A 329 12.15 3.37 12.81
C GLY A 329 11.47 2.12 13.39
N VAL A 330 10.14 2.12 13.49
CA VAL A 330 9.33 1.00 13.96
C VAL A 330 8.31 0.57 12.90
N PRO A 331 7.99 -0.73 12.78
CA PRO A 331 6.98 -1.21 11.85
C PRO A 331 5.56 -0.95 12.35
N VAL A 332 4.63 -0.77 11.43
CA VAL A 332 3.19 -0.73 11.69
C VAL A 332 2.58 -2.08 11.32
N THR A 333 1.84 -2.71 12.21
CA THR A 333 1.15 -3.97 11.97
C THR A 333 -0.36 -3.76 12.05
N VAL A 334 -1.07 -4.04 10.96
CA VAL A 334 -2.54 -3.98 10.88
C VAL A 334 -3.10 -5.38 10.74
N ASN A 335 -3.78 -5.89 11.77
CA ASN A 335 -4.61 -7.09 11.65
C ASN A 335 -6.02 -6.63 11.27
N PHE A 336 -6.49 -7.04 10.11
CA PHE A 336 -7.72 -6.54 9.51
C PHE A 336 -8.69 -7.68 9.17
N ASP A 337 -9.98 -7.35 9.20
CA ASP A 337 -11.08 -8.19 8.76
C ASP A 337 -12.07 -7.27 8.04
N THR A 338 -12.27 -7.48 6.74
CA THR A 338 -13.15 -6.63 5.92
C THR A 338 -14.08 -7.49 5.08
N LYS A 339 -15.34 -7.05 4.95
CA LYS A 339 -16.34 -7.62 4.05
C LYS A 339 -16.69 -6.61 2.98
N TYR A 340 -16.82 -7.05 1.74
CA TYR A 340 -17.12 -6.23 0.57
C TYR A 340 -18.28 -6.83 -0.22
N ASN A 341 -19.30 -6.03 -0.49
CA ASN A 341 -20.43 -6.42 -1.32
C ASN A 341 -20.15 -5.99 -2.76
N LEU A 342 -19.96 -6.98 -3.64
CA LEU A 342 -19.59 -6.81 -5.05
C LEU A 342 -20.68 -6.07 -5.84
N HIS A 343 -21.96 -6.31 -5.54
CA HIS A 343 -23.08 -5.65 -6.22
C HIS A 343 -23.22 -4.16 -5.87
N ARG A 344 -22.91 -3.79 -4.61
CA ARG A 344 -23.03 -2.40 -4.11
C ARG A 344 -21.73 -1.60 -4.19
N ASN A 345 -20.61 -2.25 -4.53
CA ASN A 345 -19.27 -1.67 -4.44
C ASN A 345 -18.94 -1.07 -3.06
N SER A 346 -19.49 -1.65 -2.00
CA SER A 346 -19.43 -1.12 -0.63
C SER A 346 -18.91 -2.18 0.34
N GLY A 347 -18.03 -1.80 1.26
CA GLY A 347 -17.50 -2.69 2.29
C GLY A 347 -17.58 -2.15 3.71
N VAL A 348 -17.37 -3.07 4.65
CA VAL A 348 -17.35 -2.86 6.10
C VAL A 348 -16.00 -3.34 6.62
N LEU A 349 -15.27 -2.45 7.28
CA LEU A 349 -14.10 -2.80 8.08
C LEU A 349 -14.60 -3.24 9.47
N ASN A 350 -14.55 -4.53 9.73
CA ASN A 350 -14.83 -5.09 11.06
C ASN A 350 -13.74 -4.63 12.06
N PRO A 351 -13.99 -4.70 13.38
CA PRO A 351 -13.02 -4.29 14.40
C PRO A 351 -11.63 -4.89 14.17
N SER A 352 -10.72 -4.02 13.74
CA SER A 352 -9.37 -4.31 13.29
C SER A 352 -8.37 -3.64 14.25
N THR A 353 -7.14 -4.16 14.34
CA THR A 353 -6.11 -3.62 15.24
C THR A 353 -4.91 -3.11 14.46
N LEU A 354 -4.50 -1.87 14.74
CA LEU A 354 -3.27 -1.24 14.27
C LEU A 354 -2.29 -1.17 15.44
N ASN A 355 -1.06 -1.63 15.23
CA ASN A 355 -0.03 -1.68 16.26
C ASN A 355 1.24 -0.97 15.75
N ILE A 356 1.82 -0.10 16.55
CA ILE A 356 3.07 0.63 16.30
C ILE A 356 3.98 0.35 17.49
N GLY A 357 4.99 -0.51 17.32
CA GLY A 357 5.70 -1.06 18.48
C GLY A 357 4.73 -1.84 19.39
N GLY A 358 4.69 -1.51 20.69
CA GLY A 358 3.69 -2.02 21.64
C GLY A 358 2.40 -1.18 21.72
N ALA A 359 2.31 -0.06 21.02
CA ALA A 359 1.14 0.82 21.05
C ALA A 359 0.04 0.36 20.09
N ALA A 360 -1.17 0.12 20.62
CA ALA A 360 -2.30 -0.41 19.86
C ALA A 360 -3.45 0.61 19.70
N ALA A 361 -4.08 0.59 18.53
CA ALA A 361 -5.30 1.32 18.20
C ALA A 361 -6.29 0.40 17.48
N HIS A 362 -7.58 0.74 17.56
CA HIS A 362 -8.68 0.02 16.93
C HIS A 362 -9.24 0.81 15.74
N LEU A 363 -9.61 0.08 14.69
CA LEU A 363 -10.15 0.62 13.44
C LEU A 363 -11.44 -0.12 13.09
N ASN A 364 -12.50 0.61 12.76
CA ASN A 364 -13.73 0.03 12.20
C ASN A 364 -14.51 1.06 11.37
N GLY A 365 -15.39 0.62 10.48
CA GLY A 365 -16.25 1.53 9.72
C GLY A 365 -16.67 0.98 8.36
N THR A 366 -16.91 1.88 7.41
CA THR A 366 -17.38 1.54 6.07
C THR A 366 -16.57 2.24 4.98
N TYR A 367 -16.62 1.71 3.76
CA TYR A 367 -16.05 2.32 2.57
C TYR A 367 -16.88 1.96 1.33
N GLU A 368 -16.84 2.83 0.31
CA GLU A 368 -17.59 2.67 -0.93
C GLU A 368 -16.75 3.10 -2.13
N SER A 369 -16.60 2.22 -3.11
CA SER A 369 -15.79 2.42 -4.31
C SER A 369 -16.65 2.81 -5.51
N ALA A 370 -17.60 3.73 -5.30
CA ALA A 370 -18.46 4.27 -6.35
C ALA A 370 -17.90 5.60 -6.90
N GLY A 371 -17.24 5.54 -8.06
CA GLY A 371 -16.75 6.71 -8.80
C GLY A 371 -15.22 6.80 -8.92
N GLU A 372 -14.69 8.02 -9.02
CA GLU A 372 -13.25 8.27 -9.26
C GLU A 372 -12.33 8.01 -8.05
N ALA A 373 -12.88 7.96 -6.84
CA ALA A 373 -12.15 7.70 -5.61
C ALA A 373 -13.04 6.99 -4.58
N THR A 374 -12.46 6.06 -3.82
CA THR A 374 -13.15 5.39 -2.72
C THR A 374 -13.51 6.41 -1.63
N VAL A 375 -14.79 6.45 -1.25
CA VAL A 375 -15.29 7.19 -0.09
C VAL A 375 -15.14 6.32 1.14
N VAL A 376 -14.60 6.86 2.22
CA VAL A 376 -14.43 6.15 3.49
C VAL A 376 -15.18 6.84 4.62
N ASN A 377 -15.58 6.05 5.61
CA ASN A 377 -16.08 6.50 6.89
C ASN A 377 -15.56 5.55 7.98
N ILE A 378 -14.33 5.80 8.44
CA ILE A 378 -13.60 4.95 9.38
C ILE A 378 -13.45 5.67 10.71
N LYS A 379 -13.79 5.00 11.81
CA LYS A 379 -13.41 5.41 13.16
C LYS A 379 -12.08 4.77 13.55
N LEU A 380 -11.20 5.57 14.12
CA LEU A 380 -9.96 5.17 14.76
C LEU A 380 -10.07 5.51 16.24
N ASP A 381 -9.88 4.51 17.12
CA ASP A 381 -9.87 4.68 18.57
C ASP A 381 -8.53 4.18 19.12
N ALA A 382 -7.73 5.10 19.65
CA ALA A 382 -6.47 4.83 20.32
C ALA A 382 -6.64 5.12 21.80
N LYS A 383 -6.30 4.16 22.64
CA LYS A 383 -6.39 4.30 24.09
C LYS A 383 -5.13 3.76 24.76
N ASP A 384 -4.58 4.56 25.66
CA ASP A 384 -3.40 4.31 26.48
C ASP A 384 -2.16 3.90 25.67
N MET A 385 -2.02 4.38 24.42
CA MET A 385 -0.88 4.09 23.54
C MET A 385 0.42 4.66 24.13
N PRO A 386 1.47 3.84 24.40
CA PRO A 386 2.75 4.35 24.90
C PRO A 386 3.39 5.36 23.95
N ALA A 387 3.56 6.59 24.42
CA ALA A 387 4.10 7.69 23.61
C ALA A 387 5.54 7.43 23.11
N LYS A 388 6.31 6.67 23.89
CA LYS A 388 7.67 6.20 23.56
C LYS A 388 7.72 5.29 22.32
N ASP A 389 6.73 4.43 22.12
CA ASP A 389 6.67 3.55 20.94
C ASP A 389 6.26 4.33 19.68
N LEU A 390 5.48 5.40 19.87
CA LEU A 390 5.06 6.31 18.81
C LEU A 390 6.18 7.27 18.36
N GLU A 391 7.14 7.62 19.22
CA GLU A 391 8.26 8.52 18.90
C GLU A 391 8.98 8.10 17.62
N ALA A 392 9.32 6.81 17.50
CA ALA A 392 10.02 6.25 16.34
C ALA A 392 9.18 6.20 15.05
N PHE A 393 7.88 6.51 15.14
CA PHE A 393 6.95 6.59 14.01
C PHE A 393 6.67 8.04 13.57
N LEU A 394 6.83 9.03 14.46
CA LEU A 394 6.60 10.46 14.16
C LEU A 394 7.28 10.96 12.86
N PRO A 395 8.52 10.58 12.51
CA PRO A 395 9.17 11.06 11.28
C PRO A 395 8.45 10.63 9.99
N ALA A 396 7.74 9.51 10.00
CA ALA A 396 6.95 9.05 8.85
C ALA A 396 5.72 9.92 8.58
N LEU A 397 5.30 10.70 9.59
CA LEU A 397 4.24 11.70 9.53
C LEU A 397 4.81 13.13 9.32
N GLY A 398 6.12 13.27 9.11
CA GLY A 398 6.80 14.57 9.01
C GLY A 398 6.89 15.32 10.35
N ILE A 399 6.61 14.65 11.47
CA ILE A 399 6.67 15.24 12.81
C ILE A 399 8.08 15.03 13.35
N HIS A 400 8.80 16.14 13.54
CA HIS A 400 10.15 16.13 14.09
C HIS A 400 10.16 16.66 15.53
N LEU A 401 10.70 15.89 16.46
CA LEU A 401 10.98 16.39 17.81
C LEU A 401 12.13 17.43 17.78
N PRO A 402 12.16 18.38 18.73
CA PRO A 402 13.27 19.33 18.86
C PRO A 402 14.63 18.63 18.98
N LYS A 403 15.69 19.22 18.43
CA LYS A 403 17.04 18.64 18.48
C LYS A 403 17.48 18.39 19.94
N GLY A 404 17.80 17.12 20.24
CA GLY A 404 18.21 16.68 21.58
C GLY A 404 17.04 16.28 22.50
N ALA A 405 15.79 16.42 22.06
CA ALA A 405 14.62 16.01 22.81
C ALA A 405 14.18 14.57 22.48
N SER A 406 13.63 13.84 23.46
CA SER A 406 13.02 12.51 23.29
C SER A 406 11.79 12.32 24.18
N LEU A 407 10.79 11.58 23.72
CA LEU A 407 9.49 11.39 24.36
C LEU A 407 9.50 10.11 25.21
N GLN A 408 10.16 10.19 26.36
CA GLN A 408 10.51 9.01 27.16
C GLN A 408 9.32 8.37 27.89
N ALA A 409 8.26 9.13 28.16
CA ALA A 409 7.06 8.67 28.85
C ALA A 409 5.80 9.41 28.35
N GLY A 410 4.64 8.83 28.66
CA GLY A 410 3.31 9.36 28.38
C GLY A 410 2.41 8.35 27.68
N THR A 411 1.10 8.61 27.70
CA THR A 411 0.09 7.85 26.95
C THR A 411 -0.66 8.76 25.98
N LEU A 412 -0.84 8.29 24.75
CA LEU A 412 -1.67 8.95 23.74
C LEU A 412 -3.07 8.31 23.72
N ASN A 413 -4.09 9.15 23.85
CA ASN A 413 -5.49 8.83 23.59
C ASN A 413 -5.95 9.61 22.36
N SER A 414 -6.75 8.98 21.51
CA SER A 414 -7.27 9.60 20.29
C SER A 414 -8.58 8.94 19.88
N SER A 415 -9.60 9.72 19.50
CA SER A 415 -10.80 9.18 18.86
C SER A 415 -11.09 10.02 17.62
N LEU A 416 -10.76 9.47 16.45
CA LEU A 416 -10.79 10.14 15.15
C LEU A 416 -11.82 9.50 14.23
N ASN A 417 -12.47 10.31 13.41
CA ASN A 417 -13.33 9.90 12.31
C ASN A 417 -12.67 10.37 11.02
N LEU A 418 -12.39 9.44 10.11
CA LEU A 418 -11.80 9.66 8.80
C LEU A 418 -12.93 9.54 7.79
N THR A 419 -13.36 10.65 7.21
CA THR A 419 -14.58 10.72 6.38
C THR A 419 -14.33 11.44 5.06
N GLY A 420 -14.89 10.93 3.97
CA GLY A 420 -14.84 11.51 2.63
C GLY A 420 -14.04 10.66 1.62
N PRO A 421 -13.88 11.13 0.37
CA PRO A 421 -13.09 10.41 -0.63
C PRO A 421 -11.60 10.43 -0.26
N THR A 422 -10.88 9.35 -0.56
CA THR A 422 -9.45 9.19 -0.20
C THR A 422 -8.54 10.30 -0.74
N ASN A 423 -8.93 10.97 -1.83
CA ASN A 423 -8.20 12.11 -2.39
C ASN A 423 -8.54 13.48 -1.74
N LYS A 424 -9.57 13.57 -0.90
CA LYS A 424 -9.97 14.78 -0.15
C LYS A 424 -10.41 14.44 1.28
N LEU A 425 -9.69 13.51 1.90
CA LEU A 425 -10.04 12.95 3.20
C LEU A 425 -10.08 14.03 4.29
N VAL A 426 -11.12 14.00 5.13
CA VAL A 426 -11.25 14.85 6.31
C VAL A 426 -11.14 13.99 7.56
N ILE A 427 -10.23 14.35 8.47
CA ILE A 427 -10.04 13.66 9.75
C ILE A 427 -10.51 14.59 10.87
N THR A 428 -11.46 14.17 11.69
CA THR A 428 -11.99 14.95 12.82
C THR A 428 -12.01 14.14 14.11
N GLY A 429 -11.62 14.75 15.23
CA GLY A 429 -11.64 14.05 16.51
C GLY A 429 -10.88 14.75 17.61
N ASN A 430 -10.76 14.09 18.76
CA ASN A 430 -9.90 14.54 19.85
C ASN A 430 -8.58 13.79 19.83
N VAL A 431 -7.49 14.49 20.14
CA VAL A 431 -6.18 13.90 20.49
C VAL A 431 -5.78 14.36 21.89
N GLY A 432 -5.08 13.51 22.62
CA GLY A 432 -4.59 13.82 23.96
C GLY A 432 -3.34 13.03 24.34
N LEU A 433 -2.26 13.72 24.68
CA LEU A 433 -1.09 13.15 25.36
C LEU A 433 -1.23 13.39 26.86
N PHE A 434 -1.07 12.36 27.68
CA PHE A 434 -1.20 12.41 29.14
C PHE A 434 0.07 11.91 29.83
N ASN A 435 0.44 12.51 30.96
CA ASN A 435 1.61 12.15 31.76
C ASN A 435 2.92 12.05 30.94
N GLY A 436 3.06 12.96 29.97
CA GLY A 436 4.19 12.99 29.03
C GLY A 436 5.47 13.53 29.64
N VAL A 437 6.61 12.97 29.25
CA VAL A 437 7.93 13.53 29.57
C VAL A 437 8.73 13.68 28.28
N LEU A 438 8.93 14.93 27.86
CA LEU A 438 9.80 15.28 26.75
C LEU A 438 11.17 15.67 27.33
N ALA A 439 12.02 14.66 27.50
CA ALA A 439 13.34 14.80 28.09
C ALA A 439 14.29 15.55 27.15
N GLY A 440 15.20 16.36 27.70
CA GLY A 440 16.14 17.19 26.94
C GLY A 440 15.52 18.44 26.30
N PHE A 441 14.25 18.75 26.59
CA PHE A 441 13.57 19.94 26.08
C PHE A 441 13.22 20.93 27.19
N ASP A 442 13.97 22.03 27.24
CA ASP A 442 13.67 23.18 28.10
C ASP A 442 12.83 24.23 27.34
N LEU A 443 11.51 24.23 27.55
CA LEU A 443 10.63 25.24 26.96
C LEU A 443 10.93 26.65 27.51
N GLY A 444 11.42 26.76 28.74
CA GLY A 444 11.72 28.05 29.38
C GLY A 444 12.81 28.84 28.67
N SER A 445 13.95 28.20 28.35
CA SER A 445 15.02 28.86 27.59
C SER A 445 14.65 29.13 26.13
N LYS A 446 13.76 28.33 25.53
CA LYS A 446 13.24 28.61 24.17
C LYS A 446 12.29 29.81 24.13
N MET A 447 11.53 30.05 25.19
CA MET A 447 10.67 31.22 25.36
C MET A 447 11.40 32.39 26.06
N SER A 448 12.72 32.54 25.92
CA SER A 448 13.56 33.46 26.72
C SER A 448 13.05 34.91 26.81
N SER A 449 12.44 35.46 25.75
CA SER A 449 11.83 36.80 25.75
C SER A 449 10.58 36.93 26.64
N VAL A 450 9.81 35.85 26.79
CA VAL A 450 8.62 35.79 27.67
C VAL A 450 9.02 35.30 29.06
N ALA A 451 9.93 34.34 29.15
CA ALA A 451 10.42 33.76 30.39
C ALA A 451 11.19 34.77 31.24
N SER A 452 12.00 35.65 30.62
CA SER A 452 12.67 36.75 31.33
C SER A 452 11.70 37.82 31.84
N LEU A 453 10.60 38.07 31.13
CA LEU A 453 9.55 39.01 31.56
C LEU A 453 8.71 38.46 32.72
N ALA A 454 8.48 37.14 32.76
CA ALA A 454 7.64 36.47 33.74
C ALA A 454 8.40 35.81 34.91
N GLY A 455 9.74 35.75 34.86
CA GLY A 455 10.56 35.16 35.94
C GLY A 455 10.52 33.63 36.01
N ILE A 456 10.32 32.96 34.86
CA ILE A 456 10.09 31.52 34.77
C ILE A 456 11.39 30.73 35.00
N LYS A 457 11.38 29.77 35.93
CA LYS A 457 12.47 28.81 36.12
C LYS A 457 12.55 27.84 34.94
N THR A 458 13.72 27.79 34.30
CA THR A 458 14.05 26.85 33.22
C THR A 458 14.36 25.46 33.77
N GLY A 459 13.84 24.40 33.13
CA GLY A 459 14.03 23.02 33.55
C GLY A 459 14.67 22.18 32.44
N LYS A 460 15.39 21.11 32.77
CA LYS A 460 16.08 20.28 31.75
C LYS A 460 15.10 19.54 30.83
N ASP A 461 13.98 19.10 31.38
CA ASP A 461 12.99 18.24 30.74
C ASP A 461 11.60 18.91 30.85
N LEU A 462 10.74 18.71 29.85
CA LEU A 462 9.38 19.21 29.85
C LEU A 462 8.41 18.13 30.33
N ASN A 463 7.90 18.31 31.54
CA ASN A 463 6.83 17.50 32.11
C ASN A 463 5.46 17.98 31.65
N ILE A 464 4.62 17.05 31.21
CA ILE A 464 3.29 17.28 30.63
C ILE A 464 2.28 16.48 31.44
N GLU A 465 1.38 17.15 32.17
CA GLU A 465 0.25 16.45 32.81
C GLU A 465 -0.75 16.01 31.73
N LYS A 466 -1.14 16.95 30.86
CA LYS A 466 -1.92 16.67 29.65
C LYS A 466 -1.70 17.73 28.56
N VAL A 467 -1.75 17.31 27.30
CA VAL A 467 -1.91 18.16 26.12
C VAL A 467 -3.06 17.58 25.31
N THR A 468 -4.18 18.30 25.19
CA THR A 468 -5.37 17.86 24.46
C THR A 468 -5.80 18.88 23.43
N SER A 469 -6.33 18.44 22.28
CA SER A 469 -6.96 19.31 21.29
C SER A 469 -8.05 18.55 20.55
N ASN A 470 -9.12 19.25 20.17
CA ASN A 470 -9.95 18.81 19.06
C ASN A 470 -9.22 19.20 17.76
N LEU A 471 -9.11 18.27 16.82
CA LEU A 471 -8.47 18.47 15.54
C LEU A 471 -9.46 18.27 14.40
N ARG A 472 -9.29 19.08 13.34
CA ARG A 472 -9.82 18.83 12.01
C ARG A 472 -8.68 18.97 11.00
N VAL A 473 -8.28 17.88 10.38
CA VAL A 473 -7.32 17.85 9.25
C VAL A 473 -8.11 17.71 7.96
N ALA A 474 -7.81 18.55 6.98
CA ALA A 474 -8.40 18.50 5.64
C ALA A 474 -7.36 18.99 4.61
N PRO A 475 -7.58 18.81 3.29
CA PRO A 475 -6.65 19.31 2.26
C PRO A 475 -6.43 20.83 2.29
N THR A 476 -7.33 21.59 2.92
CA THR A 476 -7.22 23.04 3.12
C THR A 476 -6.26 23.43 4.25
N GLY A 477 -5.90 22.49 5.14
CA GLY A 477 -5.11 22.74 6.34
C GLY A 477 -5.62 22.00 7.58
N ILE A 478 -4.97 22.27 8.70
CA ILE A 478 -5.28 21.75 10.04
C ILE A 478 -5.97 22.85 10.84
N ARG A 479 -7.02 22.51 11.56
CA ARG A 479 -7.63 23.36 12.60
C ARG A 479 -7.53 22.65 13.95
N ALA A 480 -7.11 23.40 14.96
CA ALA A 480 -7.03 22.97 16.35
C ALA A 480 -7.97 23.83 17.20
N ASP A 481 -8.98 23.20 17.80
CA ASP A 481 -9.94 23.84 18.70
C ASP A 481 -9.78 23.24 20.12
N ASN A 482 -10.12 24.03 21.15
CA ASN A 482 -10.03 23.61 22.56
C ASN A 482 -8.64 23.04 22.92
N PHE A 483 -7.57 23.65 22.40
CA PHE A 483 -6.23 23.28 22.81
C PHE A 483 -6.06 23.58 24.30
N LEU A 484 -5.54 22.61 25.05
CA LEU A 484 -5.21 22.71 26.47
C LEU A 484 -3.92 21.94 26.74
N ALA A 485 -2.87 22.64 27.15
CA ALA A 485 -1.68 22.05 27.76
C ALA A 485 -1.63 22.39 29.24
N VAL A 486 -1.47 21.40 30.11
CA VAL A 486 -1.21 21.56 31.54
C VAL A 486 0.21 21.08 31.81
N LEU A 487 1.07 22.02 32.17
CA LEU A 487 2.51 21.82 32.35
C LEU A 487 2.84 22.17 33.81
N PRO A 488 3.10 21.21 34.71
CA PRO A 488 3.16 21.48 36.16
C PRO A 488 4.10 22.61 36.57
N THR A 489 5.22 22.79 35.87
CA THR A 489 6.23 23.81 36.14
C THR A 489 5.96 25.18 35.49
N LEU A 490 5.04 25.26 34.52
CA LEU A 490 4.80 26.46 33.70
C LEU A 490 3.37 26.99 33.81
N GLY A 491 2.39 26.12 34.08
CA GLY A 491 0.96 26.44 34.13
C GLY A 491 0.17 25.94 32.93
N ASN A 492 -0.98 26.57 32.70
CA ASN A 492 -1.97 26.12 31.73
C ASN A 492 -1.93 26.98 30.47
N PHE A 493 -1.83 26.37 29.29
CA PHE A 493 -1.89 27.04 28.00
C PHE A 493 -3.16 26.61 27.30
N THR A 494 -4.03 27.55 26.96
CA THR A 494 -5.29 27.30 26.26
C THR A 494 -5.35 28.07 24.96
N GLY A 495 -6.10 27.60 23.97
CA GLY A 495 -6.29 28.35 22.73
C GLY A 495 -6.97 27.60 21.61
N ALA A 496 -6.94 28.23 20.43
CA ALA A 496 -7.37 27.64 19.16
C ALA A 496 -6.62 28.30 18.00
N GLY A 497 -6.53 27.61 16.86
CA GLY A 497 -5.84 28.13 15.69
C GLY A 497 -5.89 27.22 14.48
N THR A 498 -5.20 27.64 13.43
CA THR A 498 -5.12 26.95 12.15
C THR A 498 -3.69 26.91 11.62
N VAL A 499 -3.41 25.85 10.86
CA VAL A 499 -2.26 25.71 9.96
C VAL A 499 -2.84 25.58 8.55
N ASP A 500 -2.53 26.49 7.62
CA ASP A 500 -3.03 26.39 6.25
C ASP A 500 -2.23 25.38 5.39
N SER A 501 -2.66 25.14 4.16
CA SER A 501 -1.95 24.26 3.20
C SER A 501 -0.57 24.77 2.76
N LYS A 502 -0.19 26.01 3.12
CA LYS A 502 1.15 26.59 2.92
C LYS A 502 1.98 26.56 4.20
N ASN A 503 1.51 25.83 5.22
CA ASN A 503 2.10 25.73 6.55
C ASN A 503 2.14 27.05 7.34
N VAL A 504 1.28 28.02 7.01
CA VAL A 504 1.15 29.29 7.76
C VAL A 504 0.35 29.07 9.03
N LEU A 505 0.88 29.57 10.15
CA LEU A 505 0.27 29.49 11.48
C LEU A 505 -0.59 30.73 11.78
N ASP A 506 -1.78 30.53 12.33
CA ASP A 506 -2.54 31.56 13.07
C ASP A 506 -3.19 30.91 14.31
N PHE A 507 -2.62 31.15 15.48
CA PHE A 507 -3.15 30.67 16.77
C PHE A 507 -3.34 31.82 17.74
N LYS A 508 -4.44 31.77 18.49
CA LYS A 508 -4.76 32.67 19.60
C LYS A 508 -4.72 31.87 20.88
N MET A 509 -3.80 32.26 21.77
CA MET A 509 -3.41 31.49 22.94
C MET A 509 -3.50 32.34 24.20
N LEU A 510 -3.72 31.66 25.33
CA LEU A 510 -3.75 32.23 26.66
C LEU A 510 -2.93 31.33 27.60
N ALA A 511 -1.79 31.82 28.08
CA ALA A 511 -1.05 31.19 29.17
C ALA A 511 -1.59 31.67 30.51
N THR A 512 -1.78 30.76 31.46
CA THR A 512 -2.10 31.04 32.87
C THR A 512 -1.00 30.42 33.71
N LEU A 513 -0.04 31.23 34.13
CA LEU A 513 1.18 30.76 34.81
C LEU A 513 0.89 30.36 36.26
N THR A 514 1.58 29.35 36.78
CA THR A 514 1.53 29.02 38.21
C THR A 514 2.22 30.10 39.04
N LYS A 515 1.83 30.23 40.31
CA LYS A 515 2.46 31.19 41.24
C LYS A 515 3.97 30.95 41.37
N GLU A 516 4.39 29.69 41.35
CA GLU A 516 5.78 29.24 41.37
C GLU A 516 6.55 29.63 40.09
N ALA A 517 5.91 29.51 38.92
CA ALA A 517 6.50 29.97 37.66
C ALA A 517 6.69 31.49 37.61
N SER A 518 5.81 32.26 38.28
CA SER A 518 5.89 33.73 38.36
C SER A 518 6.74 34.26 39.53
N SER A 519 7.27 33.40 40.41
CA SER A 519 7.73 33.81 41.74
C SER A 519 9.10 34.52 41.78
N SER A 520 9.81 34.69 40.66
CA SER A 520 11.07 35.45 40.62
C SER A 520 10.94 36.87 40.07
N ALA A 521 9.75 37.26 39.58
CA ALA A 521 9.44 38.66 39.26
C ALA A 521 9.51 39.60 40.49
N SER A 522 9.54 39.04 41.70
CA SER A 522 9.61 39.76 42.98
C SER A 522 11.02 39.82 43.61
N SER A 523 12.05 39.19 43.03
CA SER A 523 13.40 39.16 43.61
C SER A 523 14.38 40.21 43.06
N SER A 524 14.00 40.99 42.04
CA SER A 524 14.75 42.19 41.67
C SER A 524 14.41 43.34 42.63
N ALA A 525 15.09 43.36 43.78
CA ALA A 525 15.04 44.44 44.77
C ALA A 525 15.80 45.70 44.27
N GLY A 526 15.44 46.18 43.07
CA GLY A 526 15.93 47.39 42.45
C GLY A 526 14.75 48.29 42.11
N SER A 527 14.70 49.48 42.72
CA SER A 527 13.63 50.47 42.60
C SER A 527 13.64 51.21 41.25
N GLY A 528 13.48 50.48 40.15
CA GLY A 528 13.56 51.04 38.79
C GLY A 528 12.69 50.34 37.74
N GLY A 529 11.53 50.94 37.43
CA GLY A 529 10.89 50.91 36.11
C GLY A 529 10.31 49.60 35.53
N GLY A 530 10.58 48.43 36.12
CA GLY A 530 10.11 47.14 35.59
C GLY A 530 8.73 46.68 36.09
N LEU A 531 8.01 45.90 35.27
CA LEU A 531 6.70 45.30 35.60
C LEU A 531 6.69 44.45 36.88
N GLY A 532 7.84 43.89 37.30
CA GLY A 532 7.99 43.19 38.58
C GLY A 532 7.71 44.08 39.80
N GLY A 533 8.05 45.36 39.74
CA GLY A 533 7.73 46.33 40.80
C GLY A 533 6.23 46.63 40.90
N LEU A 534 5.51 46.63 39.78
CA LEU A 534 4.06 46.82 39.74
C LEU A 534 3.31 45.59 40.27
N LEU A 535 3.81 44.38 39.95
CA LEU A 535 3.29 43.13 40.51
C LEU A 535 3.56 43.02 42.02
N SER A 536 4.70 43.50 42.51
CA SER A 536 4.98 43.62 43.95
C SER A 536 4.00 44.59 44.64
N ALA A 537 3.70 45.74 44.02
CA ALA A 537 2.74 46.70 44.52
C ALA A 537 1.28 46.19 44.50
N VAL A 538 0.92 45.31 43.55
CA VAL A 538 -0.41 44.68 43.44
C VAL A 538 -0.59 43.48 44.37
N THR A 539 0.45 42.66 44.58
CA THR A 539 0.33 41.42 45.36
C THR A 539 0.52 41.60 46.86
N GLY A 540 1.08 42.73 47.30
CA GLY A 540 1.16 43.11 48.72
C GLY A 540 2.19 42.31 49.51
N GLY A 541 3.07 43.00 50.23
CA GLY A 541 3.97 42.36 51.19
C GLY A 541 3.17 41.76 52.35
N GLY A 542 2.84 40.47 52.25
CA GLY A 542 2.15 39.70 53.28
C GLY A 542 0.75 39.24 52.88
N GLY A 543 0.62 37.93 52.66
CA GLY A 543 -0.60 37.14 52.84
C GLY A 543 -1.93 37.65 52.26
N SER A 544 -2.36 36.98 51.17
CA SER A 544 -3.74 36.89 50.63
C SER A 544 -4.17 37.87 49.52
N ALA A 545 -5.18 37.42 48.75
CA ALA A 545 -6.06 38.21 47.87
C ALA A 545 -5.62 38.61 46.44
N CYS A 546 -4.93 37.73 45.69
CA CYS A 546 -5.39 37.37 44.33
C CYS A 546 -5.12 35.85 44.12
N SER A 547 -6.17 35.05 43.84
CA SER A 547 -6.07 33.58 43.73
C SER A 547 -5.82 33.07 42.31
N GLU A 548 -6.18 33.84 41.29
CA GLU A 548 -5.89 33.50 39.89
C GLU A 548 -4.41 33.76 39.54
N GLY A 549 -3.81 32.83 38.78
CA GLY A 549 -2.45 32.99 38.25
C GLY A 549 -2.35 34.03 37.13
N LEU A 550 -1.13 34.45 36.79
CA LEU A 550 -0.89 35.48 35.77
C LEU A 550 -1.35 34.99 34.38
N LYS A 551 -2.36 35.69 33.83
CA LYS A 551 -2.93 35.44 32.50
C LYS A 551 -2.21 36.28 31.45
N ILE A 552 -1.68 35.63 30.41
CA ILE A 552 -0.89 36.22 29.32
C ILE A 552 -1.50 35.78 27.99
N PRO A 553 -2.30 36.63 27.31
CA PRO A 553 -2.71 36.38 25.93
C PRO A 553 -1.54 36.59 24.96
N PHE A 554 -1.41 35.71 23.98
CA PHE A 554 -0.41 35.79 22.91
C PHE A 554 -0.91 35.12 21.63
N GLN A 555 -0.27 35.45 20.51
CA GLN A 555 -0.54 34.86 19.20
C GLN A 555 0.68 34.07 18.72
N ILE A 556 0.45 33.01 17.93
CA ILE A 556 1.49 32.30 17.19
C ILE A 556 1.21 32.48 15.71
N GLN A 557 2.17 33.11 15.01
CA GLN A 557 2.10 33.39 13.57
C GLN A 557 3.39 32.93 12.88
N GLY A 558 3.49 33.07 11.56
CA GLY A 558 4.66 32.64 10.78
C GLY A 558 4.40 31.29 10.10
N THR A 559 5.41 30.42 10.02
CA THR A 559 5.27 29.09 9.42
C THR A 559 5.58 27.98 10.43
N THR A 560 5.22 26.73 10.12
CA THR A 560 5.62 25.57 10.95
C THR A 560 7.14 25.44 11.12
N ALA A 561 7.93 25.93 10.15
CA ALA A 561 9.39 25.97 10.22
C ALA A 561 9.92 27.14 11.05
N GLU A 562 9.25 28.30 11.00
CA GLU A 562 9.63 29.53 11.73
C GLU A 562 8.43 30.14 12.48
N PRO A 563 8.01 29.55 13.63
CA PRO A 563 6.94 30.09 14.45
C PRO A 563 7.39 31.35 15.20
N LYS A 564 6.56 32.39 15.17
CA LYS A 564 6.74 33.68 15.85
C LYS A 564 5.69 33.85 16.94
N PHE A 565 6.14 34.07 18.17
CA PHE A 565 5.29 34.26 19.34
C PHE A 565 5.16 35.76 19.64
N ILE A 566 3.94 36.29 19.57
CA ILE A 566 3.65 37.73 19.69
C ILE A 566 2.72 37.94 20.90
N PRO A 567 3.21 38.52 22.02
CA PRO A 567 2.37 38.85 23.17
C PRO A 567 1.28 39.87 22.81
N ASP A 568 0.05 39.65 23.26
CA ASP A 568 -1.03 40.64 23.11
C ASP A 568 -0.94 41.65 24.28
N VAL A 569 -0.13 42.69 24.07
CA VAL A 569 0.04 43.80 25.02
C VAL A 569 -1.26 44.55 25.32
N GLY A 570 -2.23 44.54 24.40
CA GLY A 570 -3.55 45.16 24.60
C GLY A 570 -4.46 44.33 25.49
N GLY A 571 -4.40 43.00 25.37
CA GLY A 571 -5.02 42.04 26.29
C GLY A 571 -4.40 42.10 27.68
N LEU A 572 -3.06 42.07 27.76
CA LEU A 572 -2.31 42.18 29.02
C LEU A 572 -2.68 43.44 29.82
N ALA A 573 -2.76 44.61 29.17
CA ALA A 573 -3.13 45.85 29.85
C ALA A 573 -4.56 45.80 30.41
N LYS A 574 -5.51 45.20 29.67
CA LYS A 574 -6.90 45.03 30.12
C LYS A 574 -7.03 44.06 31.28
N ASP A 575 -6.35 42.92 31.24
CA ASP A 575 -6.42 41.90 32.29
C ASP A 575 -5.70 42.33 33.56
N LEU A 576 -4.56 43.03 33.46
CA LEU A 576 -3.91 43.66 34.61
C LEU A 576 -4.81 44.73 35.24
N PHE A 577 -5.41 45.61 34.42
CA PHE A 577 -6.35 46.64 34.90
C PHE A 577 -7.60 46.02 35.56
N LYS A 578 -8.17 44.95 34.98
CA LYS A 578 -9.32 44.24 35.53
C LYS A 578 -8.99 43.44 36.79
N SER A 579 -7.82 42.81 36.85
CA SER A 579 -7.30 42.14 38.06
C SER A 579 -7.06 43.14 39.19
N GLN A 580 -6.46 44.29 38.87
CA GLN A 580 -6.27 45.40 39.80
C GLN A 580 -7.61 45.95 40.31
N LEU A 581 -8.60 46.17 39.43
CA LEU A 581 -9.97 46.57 39.82
C LEU A 581 -10.69 45.49 40.66
N GLY A 582 -10.49 44.21 40.36
CA GLY A 582 -11.07 43.10 41.12
C GLY A 582 -10.47 42.96 42.52
N CYS A 583 -9.14 43.03 42.65
CA CYS A 583 -8.46 42.95 43.93
C CYS A 583 -8.55 44.27 44.75
N LEU A 584 -8.85 45.44 44.14
CA LEU A 584 -9.23 46.68 44.84
C LEU A 584 -10.73 46.78 45.19
N GLY A 585 -11.61 46.18 44.38
CA GLY A 585 -13.07 46.20 44.58
C GLY A 585 -13.55 45.50 45.85
N GLY A 586 -12.71 44.66 46.47
CA GLY A 586 -12.96 44.07 47.79
C GLY A 586 -12.83 45.05 48.97
N ARG A 587 -12.61 46.35 48.74
CA ARG A 587 -12.24 47.31 49.80
C ARG A 587 -13.05 48.61 49.83
N SER A 588 -14.35 48.56 49.52
CA SER A 588 -15.29 49.61 49.94
C SER A 588 -16.73 49.11 50.18
N SER A 589 -17.30 49.59 51.30
CA SER A 589 -18.73 49.67 51.64
C SER A 589 -19.62 48.42 51.57
N SER A 590 -19.91 47.89 52.76
CA SER A 590 -21.24 47.36 53.07
C SER A 590 -22.28 48.49 53.12
N SER A 591 -22.96 48.77 52.01
CA SER A 591 -24.34 49.30 52.03
C SER A 591 -24.99 49.22 50.65
N SER A 592 -26.25 48.79 50.64
CA SER A 592 -27.16 48.77 49.50
C SER A 592 -27.26 50.14 48.84
N ASP A 593 -27.28 50.24 47.50
CA ASP A 593 -28.54 50.26 46.74
C ASP A 593 -28.35 50.30 45.20
N LYS A 594 -29.49 50.25 44.51
CA LYS A 594 -29.75 50.06 43.06
C LYS A 594 -29.00 50.93 42.02
N ALA A 595 -28.61 50.21 40.95
CA ALA A 595 -28.93 50.45 39.53
C ALA A 595 -28.26 51.55 38.67
N GLN A 596 -28.18 51.16 37.38
CA GLN A 596 -28.14 51.97 36.15
C GLN A 596 -26.77 52.52 35.69
N GLY A 597 -26.52 52.41 34.39
CA GLY A 597 -25.17 52.57 33.80
C GLY A 597 -24.84 54.00 33.35
N GLN A 598 -23.54 54.25 33.12
CA GLN A 598 -23.03 55.55 32.65
C GLN A 598 -21.81 55.42 31.71
N ASN A 599 -21.55 56.50 30.98
CA ASN A 599 -20.71 56.56 29.77
C ASN A 599 -19.19 56.57 30.05
N PRO A 600 -18.34 56.15 29.09
CA PRO A 600 -16.88 56.11 29.25
C PRO A 600 -16.18 57.49 29.10
N ALA A 601 -16.88 58.59 29.36
CA ALA A 601 -16.33 59.95 29.22
C ALA A 601 -15.64 60.47 30.49
N ASP A 602 -16.17 60.13 31.68
CA ASP A 602 -15.70 60.71 32.96
C ASP A 602 -14.34 60.17 33.42
N ALA A 603 -13.94 58.98 32.95
CA ALA A 603 -12.64 58.38 33.27
C ALA A 603 -11.44 59.19 32.74
N ILE A 604 -11.63 59.99 31.69
CA ILE A 604 -10.56 60.79 31.07
C ILE A 604 -10.25 62.04 31.91
N ASN A 605 -11.26 62.60 32.58
CA ASN A 605 -11.09 63.79 33.44
C ASN A 605 -10.32 63.48 34.74
N ALA A 606 -10.40 62.25 35.25
CA ALA A 606 -9.62 61.83 36.43
C ALA A 606 -8.10 61.75 36.17
N LEU A 607 -7.69 61.47 34.92
CA LEU A 607 -6.28 61.31 34.54
C LEU A 607 -5.55 62.63 34.26
N SER A 608 -6.27 63.71 33.93
CA SER A 608 -5.66 65.03 33.66
C SER A 608 -5.17 65.75 34.93
N GLY A 609 -5.64 65.35 36.12
CA GLY A 609 -5.23 65.93 37.40
C GLY A 609 -3.79 65.58 37.84
N LEU A 610 -3.24 64.47 37.37
CA LEU A 610 -1.97 63.89 37.85
C LEU A 610 -0.70 64.48 37.21
N PHE A 611 -0.82 65.35 36.20
CA PHE A 611 0.32 65.90 35.44
C PHE A 611 0.64 67.39 35.70
N LYS A 612 0.09 68.01 36.75
CA LYS A 612 0.46 69.40 37.11
C LYS A 612 1.79 69.46 37.87
N LYS A 613 2.87 69.73 37.13
CA LYS A 613 4.23 70.01 37.64
C LYS A 613 4.22 71.04 38.79
N LYS A 614 4.89 70.72 39.90
CA LYS A 614 5.31 71.71 40.91
C LYS A 614 6.34 72.69 40.30
N LYS A 615 6.13 73.99 40.49
CA LYS A 615 7.19 75.01 40.41
C LYS A 615 7.84 75.19 41.80
N PRO A 616 9.10 75.66 41.88
CA PRO A 616 9.75 75.97 43.15
C PRO A 616 9.18 77.26 43.77
N GLN A 617 9.30 77.39 45.09
CA GLN A 617 9.09 78.65 45.81
C GLN A 617 10.45 79.22 46.22
N ASP A 618 10.69 80.49 45.91
CA ASP A 618 11.72 81.30 46.57
C ASP A 618 11.24 81.74 47.95
N LYS A 619 12.16 81.74 48.92
CA LYS A 619 12.26 82.78 49.95
C LYS A 619 13.65 82.78 50.59
#